data_AF-A0A660R8P4-F1
#
_entry.id   AF-A0A660R8P4-F1
#
_cell.length_a   1.000
_cell.length_b   1.000
_cell.length_c   1.000
_cell.angle_alpha   90.00
_cell.angle_beta   90.00
_cell.angle_gamma   90.00
#
_symmetry.space_group_name_H-M   'P 1'
#
loop_
_entity.id
_entity.type
_entity.pdbx_description
1 polymer ?
#
loop_
_entity_poly.entity_id
_entity_poly.type
_entity_poly.pdbx_seq_one_letter_code
_entity_poly.pdbx_strand_id
1 'polypeptide(L)'
;MKIYHEPKKVANLILNDLLGLLNERNMEVNENPVSASDLARIVELVDKGDISSNAGKKVLVEVFNGNGKPDEIVEREGLKKIGDEDFVRKIAREVIETNPKPVNDYKKGKKGAIGFLVGQVMKRTKGRADPKLVNKILAEELEKE
;
A
#
# COMPACT_ATOMS: atom_id res chain seq x y z
N MET A 1 23.63 -15.88 -5.82
CA MET A 1 22.89 -14.71 -5.28
C MET A 1 23.09 -13.48 -6.18
N LYS A 2 22.71 -13.57 -7.48
CA LYS A 2 23.06 -12.57 -8.52
C LYS A 2 21.92 -11.58 -8.87
N ILE A 3 20.79 -11.64 -8.18
CA ILE A 3 19.53 -11.01 -8.64
C ILE A 3 19.10 -9.82 -7.75
N TYR A 4 19.42 -9.82 -6.45
CA TYR A 4 19.14 -8.70 -5.54
C TYR A 4 20.17 -8.63 -4.41
N HIS A 5 20.51 -7.43 -3.94
CA HIS A 5 21.62 -7.19 -3.02
C HIS A 5 21.24 -7.24 -1.52
N GLU A 6 19.95 -7.40 -1.19
CA GLU A 6 19.45 -7.50 0.18
C GLU A 6 18.77 -8.87 0.44
N PRO A 7 19.55 -9.93 0.75
CA PRO A 7 19.06 -11.29 1.01
C PRO A 7 17.93 -11.37 2.03
N LYS A 8 18.06 -10.60 3.10
CA LYS A 8 17.19 -10.66 4.27
C LYS A 8 15.77 -10.21 3.93
N LYS A 9 15.64 -9.18 3.07
CA LYS A 9 14.33 -8.66 2.65
C LYS A 9 13.59 -9.67 1.78
N VAL A 10 14.30 -10.35 0.88
CA VAL A 10 13.74 -11.44 0.06
C VAL A 10 13.34 -12.63 0.94
N ALA A 11 14.20 -13.04 1.87
CA ALA A 11 13.87 -14.12 2.81
C ALA A 11 12.63 -13.79 3.66
N ASN A 12 12.49 -12.55 4.13
CA ASN A 12 11.31 -12.13 4.87
C ASN A 12 10.03 -12.19 4.03
N LEU A 13 10.07 -11.79 2.76
CA LEU A 13 8.91 -11.91 1.85
C LEU A 13 8.53 -13.39 1.65
N ILE A 14 9.52 -14.27 1.49
CA ILE A 14 9.28 -15.71 1.35
C ILE A 14 8.62 -16.27 2.60
N LEU A 15 9.23 -16.02 3.77
CA LEU A 15 8.81 -16.62 5.03
C LEU A 15 7.43 -16.14 5.49
N ASN A 16 7.15 -14.83 5.32
CA ASN A 16 5.93 -14.25 5.87
C ASN A 16 4.76 -14.26 4.88
N ASP A 17 5.03 -14.15 3.58
CA ASP A 17 3.98 -13.95 2.59
C ASP A 17 3.88 -15.15 1.64
N LEU A 18 4.97 -15.61 1.02
CA LEU A 18 4.91 -16.73 0.07
C LEU A 18 4.54 -18.06 0.74
N LEU A 19 5.17 -18.41 1.87
CA LEU A 19 4.84 -19.63 2.60
C LEU A 19 3.40 -19.59 3.14
N GLY A 20 2.93 -18.40 3.56
CA GLY A 20 1.53 -18.20 3.94
C GLY A 20 0.58 -18.54 2.79
N LEU A 21 0.86 -18.02 1.59
CA LEU A 21 0.05 -18.30 0.40
C LEU A 21 0.06 -19.77 -0.02
N LEU A 22 1.20 -20.43 0.03
CA LEU A 22 1.30 -21.87 -0.26
C LEU A 22 0.44 -22.67 0.71
N ASN A 23 0.51 -22.37 2.02
CA ASN A 23 -0.31 -23.01 3.03
C ASN A 23 -1.82 -22.75 2.81
N GLU A 24 -2.20 -21.50 2.52
CA GLU A 24 -3.60 -21.15 2.23
C GLU A 24 -4.16 -21.90 1.00
N ARG A 25 -3.29 -22.23 0.04
CA ARG A 25 -3.64 -22.96 -1.18
C ARG A 25 -3.43 -24.47 -1.08
N ASN A 26 -2.97 -24.97 0.06
CA ASN A 26 -2.57 -26.37 0.27
C ASN A 26 -1.58 -26.86 -0.81
N MET A 27 -0.62 -26.01 -1.18
CA MET A 27 0.41 -26.30 -2.18
C MET A 27 1.75 -26.56 -1.49
N GLU A 28 2.51 -27.50 -2.04
CA GLU A 28 3.89 -27.72 -1.60
C GLU A 28 4.83 -26.64 -2.17
N VAL A 29 5.99 -26.47 -1.54
CA VAL A 29 6.99 -25.45 -1.95
C VAL A 29 7.53 -25.69 -3.36
N ASN A 30 7.60 -26.95 -3.79
CA ASN A 30 8.01 -27.36 -5.14
C ASN A 30 6.96 -27.00 -6.22
N GLU A 31 5.71 -26.73 -5.83
CA GLU A 31 4.61 -26.31 -6.72
C GLU A 31 4.51 -24.79 -6.84
N ASN A 32 5.40 -24.04 -6.16
CA ASN A 32 5.40 -22.58 -6.18
C ASN A 32 5.54 -22.03 -7.62
N PRO A 33 4.56 -21.25 -8.10
CA PRO A 33 4.60 -20.66 -9.44
C PRO A 33 5.44 -19.36 -9.51
N VAL A 34 5.85 -18.79 -8.37
CA VAL A 34 6.55 -17.50 -8.31
C VAL A 34 8.05 -17.69 -8.53
N SER A 35 8.60 -17.06 -9.57
CA SER A 35 10.03 -17.16 -9.85
C SER A 35 10.89 -16.32 -8.90
N ALA A 36 12.17 -16.68 -8.76
CA ALA A 36 13.13 -15.91 -7.96
C ALA A 36 13.30 -14.46 -8.47
N SER A 37 13.20 -14.24 -9.79
CA SER A 37 13.23 -12.90 -10.38
C SER A 37 12.00 -12.07 -10.01
N ASP A 38 10.82 -12.69 -9.93
CA ASP A 38 9.60 -11.97 -9.57
C ASP A 38 9.65 -11.54 -8.09
N LEU A 39 10.10 -12.43 -7.20
CA LEU A 39 10.32 -12.09 -5.78
C LEU A 39 11.31 -10.94 -5.62
N ALA A 40 12.46 -11.01 -6.30
CA ALA A 40 13.46 -9.95 -6.26
C ALA A 40 12.89 -8.61 -6.74
N ARG A 41 12.11 -8.63 -7.84
CA ARG A 41 11.51 -7.42 -8.40
C ARG A 41 10.47 -6.80 -7.48
N ILE A 42 9.63 -7.61 -6.83
CA ILE A 42 8.64 -7.13 -5.84
C ILE A 42 9.36 -6.42 -4.68
N VAL A 43 10.43 -7.04 -4.15
CA VAL A 43 11.20 -6.42 -3.06
C VAL A 43 11.84 -5.12 -3.50
N GLU A 44 12.42 -5.08 -4.70
CA GLU A 44 13.04 -3.88 -5.25
C GLU A 44 12.04 -2.71 -5.37
N LEU A 45 10.83 -2.97 -5.88
CA LEU A 45 9.77 -1.96 -6.01
C LEU A 45 9.34 -1.39 -4.65
N VAL A 46 9.28 -2.24 -3.62
CA VAL A 46 8.98 -1.79 -2.25
C VAL A 46 10.14 -0.97 -1.68
N ASP A 47 11.38 -1.41 -1.91
CA ASP A 47 12.59 -0.79 -1.34
C ASP A 47 12.89 0.58 -1.95
N LYS A 48 12.67 0.73 -3.27
CA LYS A 48 12.71 2.02 -3.97
C LYS A 48 11.61 2.98 -3.53
N GLY A 49 10.60 2.46 -2.83
CA GLY A 49 9.43 3.22 -2.42
C GLY A 49 8.41 3.43 -3.53
N ASP A 50 8.58 2.81 -4.70
CA ASP A 50 7.65 2.89 -5.83
C ASP A 50 6.28 2.35 -5.45
N ILE A 51 6.22 1.33 -4.59
CA ILE A 51 4.98 0.78 -4.03
C ILE A 51 5.07 0.62 -2.51
N SER A 52 3.94 0.54 -1.82
CA SER A 52 3.90 0.24 -0.38
C SER A 52 4.14 -1.24 -0.11
N SER A 53 4.52 -1.61 1.12
CA SER A 53 4.66 -3.03 1.49
C SER A 53 3.37 -3.82 1.29
N ASN A 54 2.21 -3.22 1.56
CA ASN A 54 0.90 -3.84 1.31
C ASN A 54 0.63 -4.04 -0.18
N ALA A 55 1.02 -3.07 -1.02
CA ALA A 55 0.96 -3.25 -2.47
C ALA A 55 1.89 -4.37 -2.94
N GLY A 56 3.10 -4.49 -2.38
CA GLY A 56 4.01 -5.61 -2.67
C GLY A 56 3.39 -6.98 -2.38
N LYS A 57 2.68 -7.13 -1.24
CA LYS A 57 1.93 -8.36 -0.93
C LYS A 57 0.85 -8.65 -1.95
N LYS A 58 0.09 -7.63 -2.37
CA LYS A 58 -0.94 -7.78 -3.41
C LYS A 58 -0.32 -8.22 -4.74
N VAL A 59 0.81 -7.62 -5.13
CA VAL A 59 1.54 -8.03 -6.34
C VAL A 59 1.98 -9.48 -6.24
N LEU A 60 2.51 -9.92 -5.10
CA LEU A 60 2.90 -11.32 -4.89
C LEU A 60 1.72 -12.29 -5.12
N VAL A 61 0.54 -11.98 -4.57
CA VAL A 61 -0.68 -12.79 -4.77
C VAL A 61 -1.06 -12.87 -6.25
N GLU A 62 -1.01 -11.75 -6.96
CA GLU A 62 -1.34 -11.70 -8.39
C GLU A 62 -0.33 -12.48 -9.25
N VAL A 63 0.98 -12.36 -8.97
CA VAL A 63 2.01 -13.17 -9.63
C VAL A 63 1.81 -14.64 -9.33
N PHE A 64 1.51 -14.99 -8.07
CA PHE A 64 1.23 -16.36 -7.66
C PHE A 64 0.05 -16.96 -8.43
N ASN A 65 -1.00 -16.17 -8.68
CA ASN A 65 -2.15 -16.58 -9.48
C ASN A 65 -1.88 -16.63 -11.01
N GLY A 66 -0.68 -16.28 -11.46
CA GLY A 66 -0.32 -16.26 -12.88
C GLY A 66 -0.84 -15.03 -13.63
N ASN A 67 -1.21 -13.95 -12.93
CA ASN A 67 -1.83 -12.76 -13.54
C ASN A 67 -0.83 -11.77 -14.15
N GLY A 68 0.39 -12.21 -14.47
CA GLY A 68 1.43 -11.42 -15.14
C GLY A 68 2.66 -11.15 -14.29
N LYS A 69 3.51 -10.24 -14.76
CA LYS A 69 4.76 -9.86 -14.09
C LYS A 69 4.56 -8.74 -13.05
N PRO A 70 5.45 -8.61 -12.04
CA PRO A 70 5.30 -7.62 -10.98
C PRO A 70 5.05 -6.19 -11.48
N ASP A 71 5.82 -5.74 -12.47
CA ASP A 71 5.69 -4.39 -13.04
C ASP A 71 4.35 -4.18 -13.75
N GLU A 72 3.91 -5.15 -14.55
CA GLU A 72 2.63 -5.12 -15.26
C GLU A 72 1.46 -5.03 -14.29
N ILE A 73 1.52 -5.81 -13.20
CA ILE A 73 0.50 -5.79 -12.14
C ILE A 73 0.49 -4.43 -11.44
N VAL A 74 1.65 -3.87 -11.12
CA VAL A 74 1.75 -2.55 -10.49
C VAL A 74 1.11 -1.47 -11.35
N GLU A 75 1.33 -1.50 -12.66
CA GLU A 75 0.74 -0.53 -13.58
C GLU A 75 -0.75 -0.75 -13.78
N ARG A 76 -1.17 -1.98 -14.07
CA ARG A 76 -2.58 -2.35 -14.29
C ARG A 76 -3.46 -2.03 -13.08
N GLU A 77 -2.98 -2.34 -11.88
CA GLU A 77 -3.70 -2.09 -10.62
C GLU A 77 -3.48 -0.66 -10.09
N GLY A 78 -2.63 0.13 -10.76
CA GLY A 78 -2.29 1.50 -10.42
C GLY A 78 -1.65 1.64 -9.04
N LEU A 79 -0.82 0.69 -8.62
CA LEU A 79 -0.29 0.55 -7.25
C LEU A 79 0.89 1.45 -6.91
N LYS A 80 1.41 2.22 -7.89
CA LYS A 80 2.48 3.19 -7.66
C LYS A 80 2.06 4.16 -6.54
N LYS A 81 2.98 4.43 -5.60
CA LYS A 81 2.75 5.40 -4.53
C LYS A 81 2.47 6.75 -5.13
N ILE A 82 1.56 7.46 -4.47
CA ILE A 82 1.26 8.84 -4.81
C ILE A 82 2.11 9.72 -3.90
N GLY A 83 3.16 10.31 -4.47
CA GLY A 83 3.98 11.32 -3.80
C GLY A 83 3.49 12.75 -4.06
N ASP A 84 2.48 12.93 -4.90
CA ASP A 84 1.91 14.23 -5.22
C ASP A 84 1.00 14.72 -4.09
N GLU A 85 1.49 15.70 -3.32
CA GLU A 85 0.75 16.33 -2.22
C GLU A 85 -0.57 16.96 -2.71
N ASP A 86 -0.62 17.52 -3.91
CA ASP A 86 -1.82 18.18 -4.43
C ASP A 86 -2.94 17.17 -4.73
N PHE A 87 -2.57 16.00 -5.25
CA PHE A 87 -3.53 14.91 -5.44
C PHE A 87 -4.10 14.42 -4.11
N VAL A 88 -3.24 14.24 -3.10
CA VAL A 88 -3.68 13.83 -1.75
C VAL A 88 -4.55 14.91 -1.11
N ARG A 89 -4.21 16.19 -1.30
CA ARG A 89 -4.99 17.34 -0.81
C ARG A 89 -6.37 17.42 -1.44
N LYS A 90 -6.48 17.17 -2.75
CA LYS A 90 -7.78 17.09 -3.42
C LYS A 90 -8.68 16.01 -2.81
N ILE A 91 -8.16 14.80 -2.62
CA ILE A 91 -8.92 13.70 -1.99
C ILE A 91 -9.26 14.03 -0.53
N ALA A 92 -8.33 14.64 0.21
CA ALA A 92 -8.56 15.03 1.60
C ALA A 92 -9.75 16.00 1.72
N ARG A 93 -9.85 17.01 0.84
CA ARG A 93 -10.99 17.94 0.78
C ARG A 93 -12.30 17.22 0.50
N GLU A 94 -12.33 16.35 -0.51
CA GLU A 94 -13.54 15.56 -0.80
C GLU A 94 -13.96 14.68 0.39
N VAL A 95 -12.99 14.13 1.13
CA VAL A 95 -13.25 13.34 2.35
C VAL A 95 -13.81 14.22 3.47
N ILE A 96 -13.29 15.42 3.67
CA ILE A 96 -13.81 16.39 4.65
C ILE A 96 -15.27 16.74 4.31
N GLU A 97 -15.54 17.14 3.07
CA GLU A 97 -16.87 17.51 2.59
C GLU A 97 -17.90 16.38 2.73
N THR A 98 -17.49 15.14 2.44
CA THR A 98 -18.39 13.97 2.51
C THR A 98 -18.54 13.38 3.93
N ASN A 99 -17.78 13.87 4.92
CA ASN A 99 -17.79 13.33 6.28
C ASN A 99 -17.93 14.45 7.35
N PRO A 100 -19.05 15.19 7.37
CA PRO A 100 -19.23 16.35 8.26
C PRO A 100 -19.24 15.99 9.76
N LYS A 101 -19.65 14.76 10.11
CA LYS A 101 -19.70 14.32 11.51
C LYS A 101 -18.29 14.17 12.12
N PRO A 102 -17.36 13.40 11.53
CA PRO A 102 -15.96 13.37 11.97
C PRO A 102 -15.28 14.75 12.00
N VAL A 103 -15.57 15.63 11.03
CA VAL A 103 -15.05 17.00 11.00
C VAL A 103 -15.49 17.79 12.23
N ASN A 104 -16.79 17.76 12.55
CA ASN A 104 -17.33 18.40 13.74
C ASN A 104 -16.78 17.81 15.05
N ASP A 105 -16.62 16.48 15.12
CA ASP A 105 -16.02 15.83 16.28
C ASP A 105 -14.56 16.27 16.48
N TYR A 106 -13.78 16.41 15.40
CA TYR A 106 -12.42 16.92 15.45
C TYR A 106 -12.38 18.37 15.98
N LYS A 107 -13.23 19.26 15.45
CA LYS A 107 -13.35 20.66 15.89
C LYS A 107 -13.76 20.78 17.37
N LYS A 108 -14.50 19.80 17.91
CA LYS A 108 -14.85 19.70 19.34
C LYS A 108 -13.72 19.15 20.22
N GLY A 109 -12.53 18.95 19.68
CA GLY A 109 -11.36 18.46 20.40
C GLY A 109 -11.23 16.93 20.47
N LYS A 110 -12.12 16.17 19.82
CA LYS A 110 -11.96 14.70 19.73
C LYS A 110 -10.91 14.36 18.68
N LYS A 111 -9.64 14.44 19.06
CA LYS A 111 -8.49 14.17 18.18
C LYS A 111 -8.55 12.81 17.47
N GLY A 112 -9.24 11.81 18.02
CA GLY A 112 -9.43 10.50 17.36
C GLY A 112 -10.23 10.55 16.05
N ALA A 113 -11.03 11.60 15.81
CA ALA A 113 -11.83 11.73 14.60
C ALA A 113 -10.97 11.90 13.32
N ILE A 114 -9.76 12.46 13.44
CA ILE A 114 -8.84 12.58 12.30
C ILE A 114 -8.39 11.21 11.79
N GLY A 115 -8.23 10.22 12.69
CA GLY A 115 -7.84 8.86 12.31
C GLY A 115 -8.87 8.19 11.39
N PHE A 116 -10.16 8.48 11.59
CA PHE A 116 -11.21 8.01 10.68
C PHE A 116 -11.08 8.66 9.30
N LEU A 117 -10.86 9.98 9.24
CA LEU A 117 -10.67 10.71 7.98
C LEU A 117 -9.41 10.23 7.23
N VAL A 118 -8.31 9.98 7.94
CA VAL A 118 -7.10 9.36 7.40
C VAL A 118 -7.45 8.02 6.77
N GLY A 119 -8.22 7.17 7.48
CA GLY A 119 -8.68 5.89 6.95
C GLY A 119 -9.50 6.02 5.65
N GLN A 120 -10.37 7.03 5.55
CA GLN A 120 -11.15 7.30 4.33
C GLN A 120 -10.27 7.74 3.16
N VAL A 121 -9.30 8.65 3.39
CA VAL A 121 -8.34 9.07 2.35
C VAL A 121 -7.48 7.88 1.91
N MET A 122 -6.98 7.08 2.86
CA MET A 122 -6.23 5.85 2.57
C MET A 122 -7.04 4.87 1.73
N LYS A 123 -8.35 4.72 2.00
CA LYS A 123 -9.24 3.87 1.21
C LYS A 123 -9.41 4.40 -0.23
N ARG A 124 -9.66 5.69 -0.41
CA ARG A 124 -9.81 6.31 -1.74
C ARG A 124 -8.51 6.25 -2.55
N THR A 125 -7.38 6.40 -1.89
CA THR A 125 -6.06 6.27 -2.51
C THR A 125 -5.63 4.81 -2.67
N LYS A 126 -6.43 3.82 -2.23
CA LYS A 126 -6.09 2.39 -2.22
C LYS A 126 -4.75 2.09 -1.51
N GLY A 127 -4.44 2.85 -0.46
CA GLY A 127 -3.19 2.71 0.31
C GLY A 127 -1.94 3.19 -0.41
N ARG A 128 -2.09 3.98 -1.48
CA ARG A 128 -0.98 4.53 -2.27
C ARG A 128 -0.41 5.82 -1.70
N ALA A 129 -1.20 6.56 -0.91
CA ALA A 129 -0.71 7.74 -0.22
C ALA A 129 0.04 7.36 1.06
N ASP A 130 1.00 8.18 1.46
CA ASP A 130 1.70 8.01 2.72
C ASP A 130 0.80 8.44 3.90
N PRO A 131 0.59 7.59 4.93
CA PRO A 131 -0.29 7.93 6.07
C PRO A 131 0.14 9.19 6.82
N LYS A 132 1.44 9.48 6.92
CA LYS A 132 1.94 10.67 7.61
C LYS A 132 1.62 11.91 6.77
N LEU A 133 1.82 11.84 5.46
CA LEU A 133 1.44 12.92 4.54
C LEU A 133 -0.06 13.19 4.58
N VAL A 134 -0.88 12.14 4.51
CA VAL A 134 -2.34 12.23 4.59
C VAL A 134 -2.78 12.90 5.90
N ASN A 135 -2.21 12.48 7.03
CA ASN A 135 -2.55 13.06 8.33
C ASN A 135 -2.14 14.54 8.43
N LYS A 136 -0.96 14.89 7.92
CA LYS A 136 -0.49 16.29 7.85
C LYS A 136 -1.45 17.14 7.02
N ILE A 137 -1.78 16.72 5.81
CA ILE A 137 -2.68 17.44 4.90
C ILE A 137 -4.08 17.58 5.51
N LEU A 138 -4.64 16.53 6.11
CA LEU A 138 -5.95 16.60 6.75
C LEU A 138 -5.97 17.59 7.91
N ALA A 139 -4.92 17.60 8.75
CA ALA A 139 -4.82 18.57 9.84
C ALA A 139 -4.76 20.01 9.30
N GLU A 140 -3.93 20.28 8.28
CA GLU A 140 -3.85 21.59 7.64
C GLU A 140 -5.18 22.06 7.04
N GLU A 141 -5.93 21.17 6.38
CA GLU A 141 -7.21 21.54 5.76
C GLU A 141 -8.32 21.73 6.79
N LEU A 142 -8.29 21.00 7.92
CA LEU A 142 -9.25 21.17 9.02
C LEU A 142 -8.99 22.42 9.87
N GLU A 143 -7.75 22.89 9.95
CA GLU A 143 -7.39 24.14 10.65
C GLU A 143 -7.76 25.40 9.85
N LYS A 144 -7.90 25.29 8.53
CA LYS A 144 -8.31 26.40 7.64
C LYS A 144 -9.82 26.63 7.62
N GLU A 145 -10.59 25.68 8.14
CA GLU A 145 -12.05 25.61 8.05
C GLU A 145 -12.73 25.96 9.38
#